data_AF-X1GZS3-F1
#
_entry.id   AF-X1GZS3-F1
#
_cell.length_a   1.000
_cell.length_b   1.000
_cell.length_c   1.000
_cell.angle_alpha   90.00
_cell.angle_beta   90.00
_cell.angle_gamma   90.00
#
_symmetry.space_group_name_H-M   'P 1'
#
loop_
_entity.id
_entity.type
_entity.pdbx_description
1 polymer ?
#
loop_
_entity_poly.entity_id
_entity_poly.type
_entity_poly.pdbx_seq_one_letter_code
_entity_poly.pdbx_strand_id
1 'polypeptide(L)'
;NTRVETFQCKNRKCPHLMNHKTGKQFVLTTSYQFRELIFGKLKVLYEDLLKDGAKNKTIAKKYGISESQVSALRTEIESAIDKLNGLDTLVLAPHLDTAVAIDKTFLKIEGTSIYVIIATGYTSHKTLGIKVSKSRSEEDIREVFNEANGNVEHDISTISSDALNATQAMAKNLNREITHIIHPHKKLFKKAIIRHYSYENNERITTTIGVKSNFFKKRGKRQFKYMEARTDLTPKITKKRGRPKGSKTKKRRKKPMTKKKRGRKGLYTVFEKGAIGYA
;
A
#
# COMPACT_ATOMS: atom_id res chain seq x y z
N ASN A 1 6.67 -55.51 1.71
CA ASN A 1 5.36 -55.98 1.20
C ASN A 1 4.25 -55.06 1.67
N THR A 2 4.07 -53.94 0.97
CA THR A 2 2.92 -53.04 1.14
C THR A 2 1.70 -53.70 0.50
N ARG A 3 0.72 -54.12 1.32
CA ARG A 3 -0.60 -54.52 0.83
C ARG A 3 -1.27 -53.29 0.21
N VAL A 4 -1.12 -53.13 -1.10
CA VAL A 4 -1.96 -52.23 -1.88
C VAL A 4 -3.24 -53.00 -2.19
N GLU A 5 -4.35 -52.65 -1.54
CA GLU A 5 -5.65 -53.20 -1.87
C GLU A 5 -5.97 -52.84 -3.32
N THR A 6 -5.89 -53.82 -4.22
CA THR A 6 -6.14 -53.66 -5.65
C THR A 6 -7.55 -54.15 -5.95
N PHE A 7 -8.39 -53.29 -6.54
CA PHE A 7 -9.69 -53.73 -7.02
C PHE A 7 -9.49 -54.40 -8.38
N GLN A 8 -9.70 -55.71 -8.46
CA GLN A 8 -9.72 -56.42 -9.73
C GLN A 8 -11.06 -56.18 -10.42
N CYS A 9 -11.01 -55.63 -11.63
CA CYS A 9 -12.19 -55.49 -12.48
C CYS A 9 -12.65 -56.91 -12.88
N LYS A 10 -13.67 -57.47 -12.22
CA LYS A 10 -14.19 -58.83 -12.52
C LYS A 10 -14.98 -58.91 -13.83
N ASN A 11 -15.26 -57.76 -14.47
CA ASN A 11 -15.94 -57.71 -15.76
C ASN A 11 -14.97 -58.02 -16.89
N ARG A 12 -15.20 -59.12 -17.64
CA ARG A 12 -14.38 -59.52 -18.80
C ARG A 12 -14.35 -58.48 -19.93
N LYS A 13 -15.28 -57.53 -19.97
CA LYS A 13 -15.34 -56.44 -20.96
C LYS A 13 -14.77 -55.11 -20.45
N CYS A 14 -14.02 -55.11 -19.35
CA CYS A 14 -13.46 -53.89 -18.76
C CYS A 14 -12.43 -53.24 -19.70
N PRO A 15 -12.63 -51.99 -20.18
CA PRO A 15 -11.71 -51.35 -21.12
C PRO A 15 -10.28 -51.21 -20.58
N HIS A 16 -10.11 -51.07 -19.26
CA HIS A 16 -8.80 -50.99 -18.62
C HIS A 16 -7.99 -52.29 -18.74
N LEU A 17 -8.67 -53.45 -18.75
CA LEU A 17 -8.01 -54.75 -18.92
C LEU A 17 -7.59 -55.02 -20.37
N MET A 18 -8.03 -54.21 -21.34
CA MET A 18 -7.55 -54.31 -22.72
C MET A 18 -6.10 -53.82 -22.85
N ASN A 19 -5.69 -52.85 -22.04
CA ASN A 19 -4.37 -52.20 -22.14
C ASN A 19 -3.44 -52.52 -20.95
N HIS A 20 -3.96 -53.09 -19.85
CA HIS A 20 -3.19 -53.35 -18.64
C HIS A 20 -3.50 -54.74 -18.05
N LYS A 21 -2.43 -55.48 -17.66
CA LYS A 21 -2.53 -56.82 -17.05
C LYS A 21 -3.01 -56.82 -15.59
N THR A 22 -3.01 -55.66 -14.94
CA THR A 22 -3.37 -55.50 -13.54
C THR A 22 -4.73 -54.83 -13.39
N GLY A 23 -5.40 -55.09 -12.25
CA GLY A 23 -6.62 -54.36 -11.87
C GLY A 23 -6.33 -52.87 -11.71
N LYS A 24 -7.35 -52.04 -11.98
CA LYS A 24 -7.22 -50.58 -11.83
C LYS A 24 -6.97 -50.26 -10.35
N GLN A 25 -5.88 -49.55 -10.06
CA GLN A 25 -5.67 -49.03 -8.71
C GLN A 25 -6.77 -48.01 -8.38
N PHE A 26 -7.42 -48.20 -7.24
CA PHE A 26 -8.43 -47.28 -6.76
C PHE A 26 -7.73 -46.04 -6.19
N VAL A 27 -7.88 -44.92 -6.90
CA VAL A 27 -7.44 -43.62 -6.39
C VAL A 27 -8.61 -43.06 -5.60
N LEU A 28 -8.57 -43.20 -4.27
CA LEU A 28 -9.63 -42.78 -3.33
C LEU A 28 -10.17 -41.38 -3.65
N THR A 29 -9.27 -40.45 -4.00
CA THR A 29 -9.56 -39.05 -4.32
C THR A 29 -10.39 -38.83 -5.60
N THR A 30 -10.50 -39.84 -6.46
CA THR A 30 -11.29 -39.79 -7.71
C THR A 30 -12.68 -40.40 -7.58
N SER A 31 -12.99 -41.04 -6.45
CA SER A 31 -14.32 -41.61 -6.24
C SER A 31 -15.38 -40.52 -6.06
N TYR A 32 -16.58 -40.76 -6.58
CA TYR A 32 -17.71 -39.83 -6.48
C TYR A 32 -18.04 -39.50 -5.01
N GLN A 33 -18.07 -40.50 -4.13
CA GLN A 33 -18.32 -40.29 -2.70
C GLN A 33 -17.24 -39.45 -2.02
N PHE A 34 -15.96 -39.64 -2.38
CA PHE A 34 -14.89 -38.80 -1.83
C PHE A 34 -15.00 -37.36 -2.37
N ARG A 35 -15.28 -37.19 -3.67
CA ARG A 35 -15.48 -35.87 -4.29
C ARG A 35 -16.67 -35.11 -3.72
N GLU A 36 -17.82 -35.74 -3.56
CA GLU A 36 -19.03 -35.07 -3.08
C GLU A 36 -19.04 -34.91 -1.56
N LEU A 37 -18.75 -35.98 -0.80
CA LEU A 37 -18.98 -35.99 0.65
C LEU A 37 -17.77 -35.49 1.44
N ILE A 38 -16.56 -35.81 1.00
CA ILE A 38 -15.33 -35.47 1.72
C ILE A 38 -14.79 -34.14 1.23
N PHE A 39 -14.72 -33.92 -0.08
CA PHE A 39 -14.19 -32.68 -0.64
C PHE A 39 -15.05 -31.47 -0.27
N GLY A 40 -16.38 -31.61 -0.23
CA GLY A 40 -17.27 -30.56 0.26
C GLY A 40 -16.95 -30.14 1.70
N LYS A 41 -16.75 -31.11 2.61
CA LYS A 41 -16.37 -30.84 4.01
C LYS A 41 -14.97 -30.24 4.13
N LEU A 42 -14.01 -30.74 3.35
CA LEU A 42 -12.65 -30.20 3.30
C LEU A 42 -12.63 -28.77 2.76
N LYS A 43 -13.48 -28.45 1.78
CA LYS A 43 -13.60 -27.09 1.24
C LYS A 43 -14.12 -26.11 2.29
N VAL A 44 -15.14 -26.50 3.07
CA VAL A 44 -15.66 -25.64 4.17
C VAL A 44 -14.61 -25.45 5.26
N LEU A 45 -13.87 -26.51 5.63
CA LEU A 45 -12.74 -26.41 6.55
C LEU A 45 -11.65 -25.47 6.00
N TYR A 46 -11.32 -25.60 4.72
CA TYR A 46 -10.33 -24.76 4.03
C TYR A 46 -10.73 -23.28 4.04
N GLU A 47 -11.99 -22.98 3.70
CA GLU A 47 -12.54 -21.62 3.75
C GLU A 47 -12.47 -21.04 5.17
N ASP A 48 -12.78 -21.83 6.21
CA ASP A 48 -12.67 -21.40 7.60
C ASP A 48 -11.22 -21.21 8.08
N LEU A 49 -10.28 -22.03 7.57
CA LEU A 49 -8.86 -21.88 7.86
C LEU A 49 -8.31 -20.56 7.32
N LEU A 50 -8.76 -20.16 6.12
CA LEU A 50 -8.39 -18.92 5.42
C LEU A 50 -9.19 -17.69 5.86
N LYS A 51 -10.35 -17.85 6.51
CA LYS A 51 -11.18 -16.73 6.94
C LYS A 51 -10.46 -15.92 8.02
N ASP A 52 -10.09 -14.70 7.68
CA ASP A 52 -9.33 -13.80 8.55
C ASP A 52 -9.99 -13.63 9.93
N GLY A 53 -9.18 -13.81 10.98
CA GLY A 53 -9.53 -13.48 12.37
C GLY A 53 -10.06 -14.63 13.24
N ALA A 54 -10.34 -15.82 12.69
CA ALA A 54 -10.73 -16.97 13.51
C ALA A 54 -9.53 -17.52 14.31
N LYS A 55 -9.63 -17.48 15.64
CA LYS A 55 -8.62 -18.05 16.55
C LYS A 55 -8.53 -19.57 16.34
N ASN A 56 -7.31 -20.13 16.38
CA ASN A 56 -7.08 -21.57 16.23
C ASN A 56 -8.01 -22.41 17.13
N LYS A 57 -8.18 -21.99 18.39
CA LYS A 57 -9.13 -22.56 19.35
C LYS A 57 -10.57 -22.66 18.86
N THR A 58 -11.05 -21.64 18.16
CA THR A 58 -12.43 -21.61 17.66
C THR A 58 -12.64 -22.61 16.53
N ILE A 59 -11.67 -22.70 15.61
CA ILE A 59 -11.68 -23.67 14.50
C ILE A 59 -11.53 -25.09 15.05
N ALA A 60 -10.57 -25.30 15.97
CA ALA A 60 -10.34 -26.56 16.65
C ALA A 60 -11.63 -27.11 17.29
N LYS A 61 -12.35 -26.26 18.04
CA LYS A 61 -13.63 -26.63 18.66
C LYS A 61 -14.72 -26.93 17.62
N LYS A 62 -14.81 -26.16 16.53
CA LYS A 62 -15.83 -26.36 15.48
C LYS A 62 -15.68 -27.72 14.79
N TYR A 63 -14.44 -28.16 14.57
CA TYR A 63 -14.14 -29.38 13.82
C TYR A 63 -13.71 -30.57 14.67
N GLY A 64 -13.64 -30.41 16.00
CA GLY A 64 -13.23 -31.49 16.91
C GLY A 64 -11.76 -31.92 16.73
N ILE A 65 -10.90 -31.00 16.30
CA ILE A 65 -9.45 -31.25 16.08
C ILE A 65 -8.62 -30.45 17.09
N SER A 66 -7.34 -30.77 17.23
CA SER A 66 -6.46 -30.03 18.14
C SER A 66 -6.07 -28.66 17.57
N GLU A 67 -5.77 -27.70 18.46
CA GLU A 67 -5.24 -26.39 18.04
C GLU A 67 -3.91 -26.51 17.30
N SER A 68 -3.08 -27.49 17.67
CA SER A 68 -1.81 -27.78 16.98
C SER A 68 -2.04 -28.26 15.55
N GLN A 69 -3.08 -29.08 15.32
CA GLN A 69 -3.43 -29.55 13.98
C GLN A 69 -3.97 -28.42 13.11
N VAL A 70 -4.79 -27.51 13.67
CA VAL A 70 -5.21 -26.29 12.96
C VAL A 70 -3.99 -25.44 12.56
N SER A 71 -3.03 -25.28 13.47
CA SER A 71 -1.81 -24.52 13.19
C SER A 71 -0.98 -25.16 12.08
N ALA A 72 -0.77 -26.48 12.15
CA ALA A 72 -0.02 -27.22 11.12
C ALA A 72 -0.70 -27.11 9.74
N LEU A 73 -2.04 -27.23 9.70
CA LEU A 73 -2.79 -27.08 8.45
C LEU A 73 -2.66 -25.66 7.87
N ARG A 74 -2.69 -24.61 8.71
CA ARG A 74 -2.44 -23.23 8.25
C ARG A 74 -1.05 -23.07 7.67
N THR A 75 -0.03 -23.59 8.36
CA THR A 75 1.37 -23.53 7.89
C THR A 75 1.57 -24.26 6.56
N GLU A 76 0.93 -25.42 6.35
CA GLU A 76 0.98 -26.12 5.06
C GLU A 76 0.28 -25.33 3.95
N ILE A 77 -0.85 -24.67 4.24
CA ILE A 77 -1.52 -23.78 3.29
C ILE A 77 -0.64 -22.58 2.95
N GLU A 78 -0.06 -21.92 3.94
CA GLU A 78 0.88 -20.80 3.75
C GLU A 78 2.10 -21.24 2.92
N SER A 79 2.70 -22.39 3.23
CA SER A 79 3.81 -22.93 2.46
C SER A 79 3.43 -23.31 1.02
N ALA A 80 2.21 -23.83 0.82
CA ALA A 80 1.70 -24.13 -0.51
C ALA A 80 1.42 -22.85 -1.32
N ILE A 81 0.90 -21.81 -0.66
CA ILE A 81 0.76 -20.47 -1.23
C ILE A 81 2.14 -19.95 -1.61
N ASP A 82 3.12 -19.91 -0.69
CA ASP A 82 4.48 -19.41 -0.97
C ASP A 82 5.19 -20.12 -2.15
N LYS A 83 4.82 -21.38 -2.44
CA LYS A 83 5.37 -22.15 -3.58
C LYS A 83 4.72 -21.84 -4.93
N LEU A 84 3.59 -21.11 -4.96
CA LEU A 84 2.94 -20.72 -6.20
C LEU A 84 3.66 -19.49 -6.80
N ASN A 85 4.22 -19.65 -8.00
CA ASN A 85 4.84 -18.55 -8.75
C ASN A 85 3.79 -17.47 -9.10
N GLY A 86 4.13 -16.20 -8.93
CA GLY A 86 3.28 -15.06 -9.29
C GLY A 86 2.44 -14.48 -8.14
N LEU A 87 2.52 -15.00 -6.92
CA LEU A 87 1.90 -14.39 -5.72
C LEU A 87 2.55 -13.08 -5.29
N ASP A 88 3.77 -12.83 -5.73
CA ASP A 88 4.47 -11.56 -5.60
C ASP A 88 3.87 -10.46 -6.48
N THR A 89 3.10 -10.84 -7.52
CA THR A 89 2.42 -9.87 -8.37
C THR A 89 1.10 -9.41 -7.73
N LEU A 90 0.99 -8.10 -7.50
CA LEU A 90 -0.23 -7.49 -6.92
C LEU A 90 -1.40 -7.49 -7.91
N VAL A 91 -1.09 -7.49 -9.20
CA VAL A 91 -2.06 -7.50 -10.29
C VAL A 91 -1.61 -8.46 -11.38
N LEU A 92 -2.57 -9.20 -11.95
CA LEU A 92 -2.31 -10.15 -13.04
C LEU A 92 -1.97 -9.45 -14.37
N ALA A 93 -2.38 -8.19 -14.52
CA ALA A 93 -2.11 -7.35 -15.67
C ALA A 93 -2.10 -5.87 -15.24
N PRO A 94 -1.37 -4.99 -15.94
CA PRO A 94 -1.37 -3.55 -15.66
C PRO A 94 -2.78 -2.96 -15.69
N HIS A 95 -3.06 -2.03 -14.78
CA HIS A 95 -4.37 -1.39 -14.65
C HIS A 95 -4.44 0.00 -15.31
N LEU A 96 -5.64 0.44 -15.71
CA LEU A 96 -5.89 1.75 -16.34
C LEU A 96 -5.96 2.93 -15.36
N ASP A 97 -5.62 2.73 -14.09
CA ASP A 97 -5.70 3.81 -13.09
C ASP A 97 -4.63 4.88 -13.33
N THR A 98 -5.05 6.14 -13.45
CA THR A 98 -4.14 7.30 -13.51
C THR A 98 -4.02 8.03 -12.17
N ALA A 99 -4.84 7.64 -11.19
CA ALA A 99 -4.85 8.21 -9.85
C ALA A 99 -4.74 7.11 -8.79
N VAL A 100 -3.97 7.38 -7.74
CA VAL A 100 -3.80 6.44 -6.61
C VAL A 100 -4.03 7.12 -5.27
N ALA A 101 -4.57 6.36 -4.32
CA ALA A 101 -4.62 6.72 -2.91
C ALA A 101 -3.50 6.02 -2.16
N ILE A 102 -2.63 6.78 -1.48
CA ILE A 102 -1.57 6.24 -0.62
C ILE A 102 -1.99 6.42 0.82
N ASP A 103 -2.13 5.28 1.52
CA ASP A 103 -2.43 5.24 2.94
C ASP A 103 -1.43 4.33 3.67
N LYS A 104 -1.46 4.39 5.01
CA LYS A 104 -0.63 3.54 5.86
C LYS A 104 -1.40 3.12 7.09
N THR A 105 -1.17 1.88 7.49
CA THR A 105 -1.53 1.38 8.81
C THR A 105 -0.27 0.97 9.58
N PHE A 106 -0.38 0.76 10.87
CA PHE A 106 0.73 0.25 11.67
C PHE A 106 0.26 -0.80 12.66
N LEU A 107 1.10 -1.80 12.88
CA LEU A 107 0.92 -2.86 13.85
C LEU A 107 2.10 -2.83 14.83
N LYS A 108 1.84 -3.20 16.08
CA LYS A 108 2.92 -3.43 17.06
C LYS A 108 3.16 -4.92 17.17
N ILE A 109 4.34 -5.35 16.76
CA ILE A 109 4.80 -6.74 16.86
C ILE A 109 5.98 -6.73 17.84
N GLU A 110 5.83 -7.40 18.98
CA GLU A 110 6.86 -7.49 20.02
C GLU A 110 7.45 -6.13 20.42
N GLY A 111 6.58 -5.12 20.58
CA GLY A 111 6.99 -3.75 20.94
C GLY A 111 7.57 -2.92 19.78
N THR A 112 7.86 -3.52 18.64
CA THR A 112 8.31 -2.84 17.42
C THR A 112 7.12 -2.39 16.58
N SER A 113 7.12 -1.12 16.15
CA SER A 113 6.09 -0.63 15.22
C SER A 113 6.47 -0.99 13.79
N ILE A 114 5.60 -1.75 13.14
CA ILE A 114 5.70 -2.14 11.74
C ILE A 114 4.63 -1.38 10.97
N TYR A 115 5.02 -0.68 9.92
CA TYR A 115 4.13 0.07 9.03
C TYR A 115 3.82 -0.78 7.80
N VAL A 116 2.56 -0.79 7.42
CA VAL A 116 2.12 -1.31 6.12
C VAL A 116 1.65 -0.10 5.32
N ILE A 117 2.37 0.21 4.24
CA ILE A 117 2.11 1.33 3.35
C ILE A 117 1.48 0.74 2.09
N ILE A 118 0.33 1.27 1.69
CA ILE A 118 -0.48 0.72 0.60
C ILE A 118 -0.80 1.83 -0.40
N ALA A 119 -0.59 1.57 -1.68
CA ALA A 119 -1.10 2.38 -2.79
C ALA A 119 -2.25 1.63 -3.46
N THR A 120 -3.42 2.26 -3.49
CA THR A 120 -4.64 1.69 -4.08
C THR A 120 -5.05 2.50 -5.30
N GLY A 121 -5.41 1.85 -6.40
CA GLY A 121 -6.01 2.51 -7.56
C GLY A 121 -7.31 3.22 -7.18
N TYR A 122 -7.47 4.47 -7.62
CA TYR A 122 -8.61 5.28 -7.22
C TYR A 122 -9.93 4.79 -7.83
N THR A 123 -9.88 4.27 -9.06
CA THR A 123 -11.06 3.79 -9.80
C THR A 123 -11.28 2.31 -9.57
N SER A 124 -10.21 1.52 -9.61
CA SER A 124 -10.30 0.05 -9.49
C SER A 124 -10.44 -0.46 -8.06
N HIS A 125 -10.04 0.36 -7.08
CA HIS A 125 -9.88 -0.06 -5.68
C HIS A 125 -8.93 -1.25 -5.48
N LYS A 126 -8.09 -1.58 -6.47
CA LYS A 126 -7.08 -2.63 -6.36
C LYS A 126 -5.82 -2.10 -5.69
N THR A 127 -5.16 -2.95 -4.91
CA THR A 127 -3.82 -2.67 -4.40
C THR A 127 -2.84 -2.72 -5.56
N LEU A 128 -2.15 -1.60 -5.80
CA LEU A 128 -1.17 -1.45 -6.88
C LEU A 128 0.26 -1.41 -6.35
N GLY A 129 0.46 -1.05 -5.07
CA GLY A 129 1.76 -1.14 -4.42
C GLY A 129 1.60 -1.41 -2.94
N ILE A 130 2.52 -2.17 -2.34
CA ILE A 130 2.51 -2.45 -0.90
C ILE A 130 3.93 -2.61 -0.36
N LYS A 131 4.18 -2.01 0.79
CA LYS A 131 5.44 -2.22 1.51
C LYS A 131 5.22 -2.34 3.00
N VAL A 132 5.82 -3.38 3.58
CA VAL A 132 5.95 -3.54 5.02
C VAL A 132 7.32 -3.00 5.44
N SER A 133 7.36 -1.99 6.31
CA SER A 133 8.61 -1.34 6.72
C SER A 133 8.59 -0.98 8.20
N LYS A 134 9.78 -0.92 8.82
CA LYS A 134 9.95 -0.38 10.19
C LYS A 134 9.89 1.14 10.23
N SER A 135 9.96 1.79 9.06
CA SER A 135 9.86 3.23 8.90
C SER A 135 8.73 3.62 7.95
N ARG A 136 8.54 4.93 7.82
CA ARG A 136 7.61 5.56 6.89
C ARG A 136 8.30 6.74 6.22
N SER A 137 9.54 6.51 5.79
CA SER A 137 10.41 7.52 5.23
C SER A 137 9.92 7.92 3.82
N GLU A 138 10.57 8.92 3.23
CA GLU A 138 10.29 9.30 1.85
C GLU A 138 10.61 8.15 0.90
N GLU A 139 11.71 7.45 1.15
CA GLU A 139 12.19 6.30 0.39
C GLU A 139 11.20 5.14 0.45
N ASP A 140 10.70 4.79 1.64
CA ASP A 140 9.68 3.74 1.80
C ASP A 140 8.43 4.02 0.97
N ILE A 141 7.96 5.26 1.00
CA ILE A 141 6.76 5.68 0.25
C ILE A 141 7.05 5.74 -1.25
N ARG A 142 8.29 6.10 -1.64
CA ARG A 142 8.70 6.14 -3.04
C ARG A 142 8.75 4.74 -3.65
N GLU A 143 9.20 3.74 -2.91
CA GLU A 143 9.19 2.35 -3.37
C GLU A 143 7.76 1.87 -3.66
N VAL A 144 6.82 2.09 -2.73
CA VAL A 144 5.39 1.75 -2.93
C VAL A 144 4.80 2.48 -4.14
N PHE A 145 5.17 3.74 -4.32
CA PHE A 145 4.72 4.51 -5.48
C PHE A 145 5.29 3.97 -6.79
N ASN A 146 6.58 3.64 -6.84
CA ASN A 146 7.22 3.10 -8.03
C ASN A 146 6.62 1.73 -8.41
N GLU A 147 6.35 0.87 -7.42
CA GLU A 147 5.64 -0.39 -7.61
C GLU A 147 4.24 -0.16 -8.19
N ALA A 148 3.47 0.77 -7.61
CA ALA A 148 2.16 1.14 -8.14
C ALA A 148 2.22 1.67 -9.57
N ASN A 149 3.23 2.49 -9.90
CA ASN A 149 3.43 3.04 -11.24
C ASN A 149 3.86 1.95 -12.25
N GLY A 150 4.52 0.88 -11.80
CA GLY A 150 4.84 -0.28 -12.64
C GLY A 150 3.65 -1.20 -12.89
N ASN A 151 2.63 -1.16 -12.02
CA ASN A 151 1.41 -1.97 -12.09
C ASN A 151 0.26 -1.28 -12.83
N VAL A 152 0.51 -0.15 -13.50
CA VAL A 152 -0.46 0.58 -14.33
C VAL A 152 0.04 0.74 -15.76
N GLU A 153 -0.89 0.84 -16.71
CA GLU A 153 -0.57 1.00 -18.13
C GLU A 153 -0.04 2.40 -18.47
N HIS A 154 -0.49 3.40 -17.72
CA HIS A 154 -0.10 4.79 -17.89
C HIS A 154 0.43 5.36 -16.58
N ASP A 155 1.39 6.28 -16.68
CA ASP A 155 1.97 6.93 -15.51
C ASP A 155 0.90 7.56 -14.62
N ILE A 156 1.05 7.36 -13.31
CA ILE A 156 0.16 7.92 -12.30
C ILE A 156 0.30 9.45 -12.33
N SER A 157 -0.75 10.18 -12.68
CA SER A 157 -0.74 11.64 -12.74
C SER A 157 -1.22 12.29 -11.45
N THR A 158 -1.93 11.54 -10.59
CA THR A 158 -2.57 12.06 -9.38
C THR A 158 -2.36 11.15 -8.17
N ILE A 159 -1.98 11.75 -7.04
CA ILE A 159 -1.84 11.09 -5.74
C ILE A 159 -2.82 11.71 -4.76
N SER A 160 -3.61 10.90 -4.06
CA SER A 160 -4.35 11.30 -2.86
C SER A 160 -3.68 10.72 -1.63
N SER A 161 -3.42 11.54 -0.62
CA SER A 161 -2.89 11.03 0.65
C SER A 161 -3.25 11.92 1.84
N ASP A 162 -3.03 11.39 3.04
CA ASP A 162 -2.99 12.19 4.25
C ASP A 162 -1.84 13.21 4.25
N ALA A 163 -1.94 14.21 5.14
CA ALA A 163 -0.94 15.26 5.36
C ALA A 163 0.36 14.79 6.03
N LEU A 164 0.91 13.66 5.59
CA LEU A 164 2.22 13.16 5.99
C LEU A 164 3.33 13.93 5.26
N ASN A 165 4.39 14.31 5.98
CA ASN A 165 5.52 15.04 5.40
C ASN A 165 6.29 14.19 4.37
N ALA A 166 6.44 12.90 4.63
CA ALA A 166 7.16 11.98 3.73
C ALA A 166 6.46 11.85 2.37
N THR A 167 5.13 11.70 2.35
CA THR A 167 4.37 11.65 1.09
C THR A 167 4.46 12.97 0.32
N GLN A 168 4.41 14.11 1.02
CA GLN A 168 4.59 15.42 0.39
C GLN A 168 6.01 15.61 -0.19
N ALA A 169 7.03 15.08 0.50
CA ALA A 169 8.41 15.16 0.02
C ALA A 169 8.59 14.25 -1.21
N MET A 170 8.10 13.01 -1.15
CA MET A 170 8.09 12.06 -2.25
C MET A 170 7.44 12.67 -3.50
N ALA A 171 6.18 13.15 -3.39
CA ALA A 171 5.46 13.73 -4.53
C ALA A 171 6.19 14.92 -5.14
N LYS A 172 6.81 15.76 -4.30
CA LYS A 172 7.58 16.93 -4.72
C LYS A 172 8.89 16.56 -5.43
N ASN A 173 9.50 15.42 -5.10
CA ASN A 173 10.79 14.96 -5.60
C ASN A 173 10.66 13.86 -6.67
N LEU A 174 9.50 13.73 -7.29
CA LEU A 174 9.28 12.84 -8.44
C LEU A 174 9.98 13.33 -9.71
N ASN A 175 10.32 14.63 -9.79
CA ASN A 175 10.93 15.26 -10.96
C ASN A 175 10.12 15.09 -12.25
N ARG A 176 8.81 14.95 -12.11
CA ARG A 176 7.85 14.93 -13.21
C ARG A 176 6.56 15.59 -12.78
N GLU A 177 5.74 15.98 -13.76
CA GLU A 177 4.45 16.58 -13.50
C GLU A 177 3.56 15.64 -12.68
N ILE A 178 2.98 16.17 -11.60
CA ILE A 178 2.08 15.40 -10.75
C ILE A 178 1.17 16.30 -9.92
N THR A 179 -0.06 15.83 -9.71
CA THR A 179 -1.02 16.46 -8.81
C THR A 179 -1.12 15.68 -7.50
N HIS A 180 -0.84 16.34 -6.38
CA HIS A 180 -0.93 15.78 -5.03
C HIS A 180 -2.11 16.39 -4.27
N ILE A 181 -3.14 15.60 -4.03
CA ILE A 181 -4.30 15.92 -3.21
C ILE A 181 -4.02 15.50 -1.77
N ILE A 182 -3.92 16.49 -0.89
CA ILE A 182 -3.57 16.31 0.51
C ILE A 182 -4.83 16.49 1.36
N HIS A 183 -5.17 15.45 2.10
CA HIS A 183 -6.23 15.43 3.10
C HIS A 183 -5.64 15.72 4.49
N PRO A 184 -5.87 16.92 5.06
CA PRO A 184 -5.42 17.24 6.40
C PRO A 184 -6.26 16.54 7.48
N HIS A 185 -5.63 15.65 8.25
CA HIS A 185 -6.25 14.92 9.37
C HIS A 185 -6.55 15.79 10.63
N LYS A 186 -6.17 17.07 10.66
CA LYS A 186 -6.45 17.95 11.83
C LYS A 186 -7.78 18.70 11.66
N LYS A 187 -8.60 18.66 12.72
CA LYS A 187 -9.84 19.45 12.87
C LYS A 187 -9.57 20.91 12.48
N LEU A 188 -10.30 21.55 11.57
CA LEU A 188 -11.54 21.17 10.89
C LEU A 188 -11.28 20.33 9.62
N PHE A 189 -11.82 19.11 9.57
CA PHE A 189 -11.81 18.14 8.45
C PHE A 189 -12.47 18.63 7.14
N LYS A 190 -12.70 19.94 7.02
CA LYS A 190 -13.48 20.60 5.98
C LYS A 190 -12.59 21.28 4.95
N LYS A 191 -11.35 20.85 4.77
CA LYS A 191 -10.39 21.47 3.85
C LYS A 191 -9.61 20.40 3.11
N ALA A 192 -9.33 20.63 1.83
CA ALA A 192 -8.36 19.86 1.07
C ALA A 192 -7.34 20.82 0.47
N ILE A 193 -6.11 20.33 0.28
CA ILE A 193 -5.03 21.10 -0.32
C ILE A 193 -4.56 20.33 -1.53
N ILE A 194 -4.63 20.95 -2.70
CA ILE A 194 -4.18 20.37 -3.95
C ILE A 194 -2.87 21.06 -4.29
N ARG A 195 -1.82 20.29 -4.55
CA ARG A 195 -0.56 20.80 -5.08
C ARG A 195 -0.34 20.22 -6.45
N HIS A 196 -0.13 21.09 -7.42
CA HIS A 196 0.30 20.70 -8.73
C HIS A 196 1.77 21.10 -8.88
N TYR A 197 2.61 20.12 -9.23
CA TYR A 197 4.03 20.32 -9.49
C TYR A 197 4.24 20.25 -11.00
N SER A 198 4.73 21.34 -11.58
CA SER A 198 5.17 21.41 -12.97
C SER A 198 6.61 21.92 -13.04
N TYR A 199 7.25 21.72 -14.18
CA TYR A 199 8.68 21.96 -14.35
C TYR A 199 8.91 22.74 -15.65
N GLU A 200 9.62 23.85 -15.54
CA GLU A 200 9.94 24.72 -16.67
C GLU A 200 11.32 25.33 -16.43
N ASN A 201 12.21 25.33 -17.43
CA ASN A 201 13.51 26.02 -17.36
C ASN A 201 14.34 25.71 -16.09
N ASN A 202 14.38 24.44 -15.67
CA ASN A 202 15.06 23.97 -14.45
C ASN A 202 14.50 24.56 -13.14
N GLU A 203 13.32 25.15 -13.18
CA GLU A 203 12.54 25.53 -12.02
C GLU A 203 11.39 24.53 -11.81
N ARG A 204 11.10 24.23 -10.54
CA ARG A 204 9.84 23.60 -10.17
C ARG A 204 8.83 24.67 -9.80
N ILE A 205 7.74 24.72 -10.54
CA ILE A 205 6.57 25.55 -10.24
C ILE A 205 5.63 24.71 -9.37
N THR A 206 5.28 25.24 -8.20
CA THR A 206 4.35 24.59 -7.27
C THR A 206 3.11 25.45 -7.13
N THR A 207 2.03 25.03 -7.77
CA THR A 207 0.72 25.66 -7.64
C THR A 207 -0.02 24.98 -6.49
N THR A 208 -0.28 25.72 -5.43
CA THR A 208 -1.03 25.24 -4.26
C THR A 208 -2.42 25.83 -4.27
N ILE A 209 -3.44 24.98 -4.24
CA ILE A 209 -4.85 25.35 -4.17
C ILE A 209 -5.42 24.83 -2.84
N GLY A 210 -6.04 25.71 -2.07
CA GLY A 210 -6.79 25.37 -0.87
C GLY A 210 -8.29 25.46 -1.14
N VAL A 211 -8.99 24.35 -0.96
CA VAL A 211 -10.46 24.27 -1.08
C VAL A 211 -11.08 23.94 0.28
N LYS A 212 -12.29 24.45 0.51
CA LYS A 212 -13.13 24.07 1.65
C LYS A 212 -14.14 22.99 1.20
N SER A 213 -14.60 22.14 2.12
CA SER A 213 -15.55 21.03 1.86
C SER A 213 -16.87 21.45 1.20
N ASN A 214 -17.28 22.71 1.33
CA ASN A 214 -18.48 23.23 0.67
C ASN A 214 -18.27 23.55 -0.82
N PHE A 215 -17.04 23.45 -1.34
CA PHE A 215 -16.70 23.76 -2.73
C PHE A 215 -17.51 22.95 -3.73
N PHE A 216 -17.76 21.66 -3.46
CA PHE A 216 -18.53 20.79 -4.37
C PHE A 216 -20.05 20.83 -4.14
N LYS A 217 -20.55 21.60 -3.16
CA LYS A 217 -22.00 21.66 -2.92
C LYS A 217 -22.69 22.49 -4.00
N LYS A 218 -23.74 21.95 -4.63
CA LYS A 218 -24.50 22.59 -5.72
C LYS A 218 -24.97 24.03 -5.44
N ARG A 219 -25.28 24.35 -4.18
CA ARG A 219 -25.73 25.69 -3.72
C ARG A 219 -24.63 26.53 -3.05
N GLY A 220 -23.39 26.03 -2.99
CA GLY A 220 -22.27 26.73 -2.34
C GLY A 220 -21.53 27.66 -3.31
N LYS A 221 -21.00 28.78 -2.80
CA LYS A 221 -20.01 29.58 -3.55
C LYS A 221 -18.74 28.73 -3.74
N ARG A 222 -18.40 28.40 -4.98
CA ARG A 222 -17.20 27.63 -5.39
C ARG A 222 -15.94 28.49 -5.31
N GLN A 223 -15.67 29.01 -4.13
CA GLN A 223 -14.50 29.85 -3.87
C GLN A 223 -13.32 28.97 -3.45
N PHE A 224 -12.18 29.18 -4.08
CA PHE A 224 -10.91 28.57 -3.68
C PHE A 224 -9.86 29.65 -3.41
N LYS A 225 -8.77 29.25 -2.74
CA LYS A 225 -7.58 30.10 -2.63
C LYS A 225 -6.41 29.43 -3.30
N TYR A 226 -5.57 30.18 -4.00
CA TYR A 226 -4.41 29.63 -4.67
C TYR A 226 -3.16 30.48 -4.44
N MET A 227 -1.99 29.85 -4.60
CA MET A 227 -0.68 30.49 -4.51
C MET A 227 0.30 29.68 -5.35
N GLU A 228 1.14 30.38 -6.11
CA GLU A 228 2.23 29.79 -6.86
C GLU A 228 3.57 30.05 -6.16
N ALA A 229 4.46 29.08 -6.18
CA ALA A 229 5.84 29.23 -5.74
C ALA A 229 6.78 28.59 -6.75
N ARG A 230 7.78 29.35 -7.20
CA ARG A 230 8.85 28.86 -8.07
C ARG A 230 10.06 28.49 -7.24
N THR A 231 10.66 27.33 -7.53
CA THR A 231 11.85 26.85 -6.84
C THR A 231 12.89 26.45 -7.88
N ASP A 232 13.97 27.20 -7.93
CA ASP A 232 15.17 26.85 -8.69
C ASP A 232 15.74 25.51 -8.21
N LEU A 233 15.96 24.59 -9.16
CA LEU A 233 16.50 23.25 -8.92
C LEU A 233 18.02 23.19 -9.15
N THR A 234 18.66 24.28 -9.56
CA THR A 234 20.12 24.31 -9.71
C THR A 234 20.79 23.90 -8.39
N PRO A 235 21.74 22.94 -8.45
CA PRO A 235 22.39 22.46 -7.26
C PRO A 235 23.18 23.60 -6.62
N LYS A 236 22.73 24.02 -5.42
CA LYS A 236 23.46 25.02 -4.65
C LYS A 236 24.77 24.43 -4.21
N ILE A 237 25.86 24.83 -4.85
CA ILE A 237 27.22 24.50 -4.42
C ILE A 237 27.37 25.03 -3.00
N THR A 238 27.34 24.12 -2.03
CA THR A 238 27.61 24.47 -0.63
C THR A 238 29.06 24.86 -0.56
N LYS A 239 29.37 26.16 -0.58
CA LYS A 239 30.71 26.65 -0.28
C LYS A 239 31.14 25.99 1.03
N LYS A 240 32.25 25.23 1.00
CA LYS A 240 32.87 24.70 2.23
C LYS A 240 32.99 25.87 3.18
N ARG A 241 32.31 25.81 4.34
CA ARG A 241 32.45 26.86 5.35
C ARG A 241 33.91 26.83 5.79
N GLY A 242 34.70 27.78 5.29
CA GLY A 242 36.07 27.96 5.74
C GLY A 242 36.09 28.04 7.26
N ARG A 243 37.14 27.47 7.87
CA ARG A 243 37.36 27.58 9.32
C ARG A 243 37.21 29.05 9.72
N PRO A 244 36.30 29.40 10.64
CA PRO A 244 36.18 30.77 11.09
C PRO A 244 37.56 31.25 11.55
N LYS A 245 38.07 32.35 10.98
CA LYS A 245 39.31 32.97 11.46
C LYS A 245 39.13 33.22 12.96
N GLY A 246 40.00 32.63 13.77
CA GLY A 246 39.87 32.63 15.22
C GLY A 246 39.85 34.06 15.75
N SER A 247 38.70 34.51 16.26
CA SER A 247 38.62 35.80 16.95
C SER A 247 39.14 35.62 18.38
N LYS A 248 40.47 35.53 18.55
CA LYS A 248 41.09 35.70 19.86
C LYS A 248 40.87 37.15 20.27
N THR A 249 39.81 37.43 21.07
CA THR A 249 39.50 38.66 21.86
C THR A 249 38.10 39.29 21.73
N LYS A 250 37.12 38.69 21.04
CA LYS A 250 35.72 39.20 21.13
C LYS A 250 34.85 38.31 22.02
N LYS A 251 34.59 38.76 23.26
CA LYS A 251 33.50 38.22 24.11
C LYS A 251 32.20 38.31 23.31
N ARG A 252 31.74 37.18 22.77
CA ARG A 252 30.45 37.09 22.08
C ARG A 252 29.35 37.38 23.11
N ARG A 253 28.76 38.57 23.08
CA ARG A 253 27.48 38.82 23.73
C ARG A 253 26.47 37.83 23.13
N LYS A 254 25.98 36.87 23.92
CA LYS A 254 24.87 36.00 23.52
C LYS A 254 23.69 36.93 23.24
N LYS A 255 23.34 37.13 21.96
CA LYS A 255 22.07 37.78 21.62
C LYS A 255 20.96 37.00 22.34
N PRO A 256 20.03 37.66 23.03
CA PRO A 256 18.94 36.97 23.69
C PRO A 256 18.24 36.11 22.64
N MET A 257 18.20 34.80 22.89
CA MET A 257 17.44 33.88 22.04
C MET A 257 15.97 34.24 22.21
N THR A 258 15.44 35.08 21.33
CA THR A 258 14.00 35.10 21.10
C THR A 258 13.61 33.67 20.77
N LYS A 259 12.83 33.02 21.65
CA LYS A 259 12.25 31.70 21.38
C LYS A 259 11.62 31.78 19.99
N LYS A 260 12.21 31.11 18.99
CA LYS A 260 11.59 31.01 17.66
C LYS A 260 10.21 30.41 17.91
N LYS A 261 9.14 31.18 17.65
CA LYS A 261 7.78 30.67 17.72
C LYS A 261 7.74 29.41 16.84
N ARG A 262 7.55 28.25 17.48
CA ARG A 262 7.43 26.97 16.78
C ARG A 262 6.24 27.06 15.82
N GLY A 263 6.49 26.74 14.55
CA GLY A 263 5.46 26.49 13.53
C GLY A 263 5.21 27.65 12.57
N ARG A 264 5.97 27.72 11.46
CA ARG A 264 5.38 28.24 10.22
C ARG A 264 4.18 27.34 9.91
N LYS A 265 2.99 27.91 9.68
CA LYS A 265 1.76 27.23 9.24
C LYS A 265 1.90 26.67 7.80
N GLY A 266 2.99 25.96 7.50
CA GLY A 266 3.50 25.70 6.15
C GLY A 266 2.42 25.22 5.18
N LEU A 267 1.75 24.13 5.52
CA LEU A 267 0.74 23.49 4.68
C LEU A 267 -0.52 24.35 4.48
N TYR A 268 -1.00 25.05 5.52
CA TYR A 268 -2.25 25.83 5.47
C TYR A 268 -2.08 27.28 5.00
N THR A 269 -0.85 27.70 4.67
CA THR A 269 -0.54 29.08 4.27
C THR A 269 -1.43 29.59 3.14
N VAL A 270 -1.82 28.71 2.20
CA VAL A 270 -2.71 29.03 1.08
C VAL A 270 -4.06 29.60 1.54
N PHE A 271 -4.59 29.14 2.68
CA PHE A 271 -5.87 29.62 3.18
C PHE A 271 -5.80 31.04 3.77
N GLU A 272 -4.61 31.49 4.15
CA GLU A 272 -4.39 32.81 4.75
C GLU A 272 -3.93 33.80 3.68
N LYS A 273 -2.89 33.44 2.91
CA LYS A 273 -2.19 34.33 1.99
C LYS A 273 -2.52 34.12 0.51
N GLY A 274 -3.23 33.04 0.17
CA GLY A 274 -3.57 32.76 -1.22
C GLY A 274 -4.55 33.77 -1.80
N ALA A 275 -4.37 34.07 -3.08
CA ALA A 275 -5.31 34.84 -3.88
C ALA A 275 -6.64 34.08 -3.99
N ILE A 276 -7.74 34.81 -4.08
CA ILE A 276 -9.08 34.23 -4.19
C ILE A 276 -9.38 33.93 -5.66
N GLY A 277 -9.89 32.73 -5.92
CA GLY A 277 -10.43 32.33 -7.22
C GLY A 277 -11.86 31.81 -7.12
N TYR A 278 -12.53 31.72 -8.27
CA TYR A 278 -13.89 31.22 -8.43
C TYR A 278 -13.92 30.17 -9.55
N ALA A 279 -14.79 29.18 -9.43
CA ALA A 279 -14.99 28.08 -10.37
C ALA A 279 -16.48 27.88 -10.70
#